data_AF-A0AAV7KKF5-F1
#
_entry.id   AF-A0AAV7KKF5-F1
#
_cell.length_a   1.000
_cell.length_b   1.000
_cell.length_c   1.000
_cell.angle_alpha   90.00
_cell.angle_beta   90.00
_cell.angle_gamma   90.00
#
_symmetry.space_group_name_H-M   'P 1'
#
loop_
_entity.id
_entity.type
_entity.pdbx_description
1 polymer ?
#
loop_
_entity_poly.entity_id
_entity_poly.type
_entity_poly.pdbx_seq_one_letter_code
_entity_poly.pdbx_strand_id
1 'polypeptide(L)'
;MDGSDKLPHLIISKSKNPKNKKLPLPVEYTHQKKAWINTQIFNDWLIQVNNKMKRRRRKILILADNFTAHRTPPPMSNVRLQMLCENTTSICQPMDAGIIAALKKMFGYRAAEHKITMLDSGLKPTITLYRALIMLKHS
;
A
#
# COMPACT_ATOMS: atom_id res chain seq x y z
N MET A 1 -10.49 8.40 -16.11
CA MET A 1 -10.04 8.74 -14.74
C MET A 1 -8.52 8.81 -14.78
N ASP A 2 -7.89 9.92 -14.39
CA ASP A 2 -6.45 10.16 -14.55
C ASP A 2 -5.59 9.66 -13.36
N GLY A 3 -6.23 9.07 -12.34
CA GLY A 3 -5.56 8.55 -11.15
C GLY A 3 -5.02 9.61 -10.19
N SER A 4 -5.27 10.90 -10.44
CA SER A 4 -4.76 12.03 -9.63
C SER A 4 -5.19 11.98 -8.16
N ASP A 5 -6.29 11.29 -7.87
CA ASP A 5 -6.83 11.11 -6.53
C ASP A 5 -6.43 9.82 -5.83
N LYS A 6 -5.62 8.97 -6.49
CA LYS A 6 -5.10 7.75 -5.90
C LYS A 6 -4.23 8.10 -4.68
N LEU A 7 -4.54 7.48 -3.54
CA LEU A 7 -3.68 7.58 -2.37
C LEU A 7 -2.40 6.75 -2.59
N PRO A 8 -1.23 7.22 -2.12
CA PRO A 8 -0.01 6.43 -2.19
C PRO A 8 -0.17 5.11 -1.40
N HIS A 9 0.48 4.06 -1.89
CA HIS A 9 0.52 2.78 -1.18
C HIS A 9 1.36 2.91 0.10
N LEU A 10 0.80 2.46 1.22
CA LEU A 10 1.55 2.22 2.46
C LEU A 10 2.15 0.81 2.43
N ILE A 11 3.47 0.71 2.43
CA ILE A 11 4.17 -0.59 2.46
C ILE A 11 4.61 -0.92 3.89
N ILE A 12 4.23 -2.11 4.36
CA ILE A 12 4.61 -2.64 5.67
C ILE A 12 5.61 -3.76 5.45
N SER A 13 6.76 -3.73 6.12
CA SER A 13 7.74 -4.81 6.03
C SER A 13 8.34 -5.18 7.40
N LYS A 14 9.02 -6.34 7.45
CA LYS A 14 9.76 -6.81 8.64
C LYS A 14 11.09 -6.10 8.85
N SER A 15 11.60 -5.40 7.85
CA SER A 15 12.82 -4.62 8.00
C SER A 15 12.50 -3.22 8.52
N LYS A 16 13.13 -2.75 9.59
CA LYS A 16 12.99 -1.35 10.01
C LYS A 16 13.60 -0.40 8.98
N ASN A 17 14.71 -0.81 8.38
CA ASN A 17 15.48 -0.01 7.45
C ASN A 17 15.62 -0.78 6.14
N PRO A 18 14.79 -0.50 5.12
CA PRO A 18 14.90 -1.12 3.80
C PRO A 18 16.17 -0.70 3.03
N LYS A 19 17.04 0.12 3.63
CA LYS A 19 18.29 0.66 3.08
C LYS A 19 19.42 0.68 4.11
N ASN A 20 20.66 0.66 3.60
CA ASN A 20 21.79 1.30 4.26
C ASN A 20 21.80 2.83 3.95
N LYS A 21 21.00 3.56 4.72
CA LYS A 21 21.16 4.96 5.19
C LYS A 21 21.06 6.23 4.29
N LYS A 22 21.06 6.28 2.94
CA LYS A 22 21.18 7.60 2.25
C LYS A 22 20.11 8.10 1.27
N LEU A 23 19.11 7.30 0.88
CA LEU A 23 18.13 7.76 -0.13
C LEU A 23 16.71 7.84 0.46
N PRO A 24 15.84 8.75 -0.01
CA PRO A 24 14.43 8.78 0.37
C PRO A 24 13.69 7.55 -0.18
N LEU A 25 12.70 7.04 0.56
CA LEU A 25 11.89 5.91 0.08
C LEU A 25 10.93 6.38 -1.02
N PRO A 26 10.73 5.56 -2.07
CA PRO A 26 9.90 5.93 -3.21
C PRO A 26 8.39 5.88 -2.89
N VAL A 27 8.03 5.30 -1.75
CA VAL A 27 6.66 4.98 -1.29
C VAL A 27 6.54 5.26 0.21
N GLU A 28 5.31 5.40 0.69
CA GLU A 28 5.06 5.43 2.13
C GLU A 28 5.42 4.06 2.73
N TYR A 29 6.12 4.08 3.86
CA TYR A 29 6.72 2.87 4.40
C TYR A 29 6.65 2.86 5.92
N THR A 30 6.31 1.71 6.48
CA THR A 30 6.39 1.43 7.91
C THR A 30 6.91 0.02 8.16
N HIS A 31 7.31 -0.23 9.41
CA HIS A 31 7.89 -1.49 9.83
C HIS A 31 7.04 -2.14 10.92
N GLN A 32 6.79 -3.44 10.75
CA GLN A 32 6.10 -4.26 11.73
C GLN A 32 6.70 -5.66 11.71
N LYS A 33 6.95 -6.26 12.89
CA LYS A 33 7.69 -7.53 13.01
C LYS A 33 7.09 -8.71 12.22
N LYS A 34 5.77 -8.74 12.08
CA LYS A 34 5.00 -9.73 11.31
C LYS A 34 4.77 -9.29 9.85
N ALA A 35 5.19 -8.09 9.45
CA ALA A 35 4.85 -7.43 8.18
C ALA A 35 3.34 -7.44 7.89
N TRP A 36 2.54 -7.19 8.93
CA TRP A 36 1.08 -7.17 8.83
C TRP A 36 0.53 -5.86 9.37
N ILE A 37 -0.64 -5.45 8.88
CA ILE A 37 -1.33 -4.27 9.38
C ILE A 37 -1.86 -4.52 10.80
N ASN A 38 -1.83 -3.50 11.65
CA ASN A 38 -2.46 -3.52 12.96
C ASN A 38 -3.26 -2.23 13.17
N THR A 39 -4.04 -2.18 14.25
CA THR A 39 -4.89 -1.03 14.58
C THR A 39 -4.11 0.28 14.62
N GLN A 40 -2.91 0.26 15.21
CA GLN A 40 -2.08 1.47 15.32
C GLN A 40 -1.69 2.00 13.94
N ILE A 41 -1.12 1.15 13.07
CA ILE A 41 -0.68 1.53 11.73
C ILE A 41 -1.88 2.03 10.90
N PHE A 42 -3.02 1.35 10.99
CA PHE A 42 -4.22 1.75 10.26
C PHE A 42 -4.74 3.10 10.73
N ASN A 43 -4.81 3.34 12.04
CA ASN A 43 -5.28 4.60 12.62
C ASN A 43 -4.34 5.76 12.29
N ASP A 44 -3.02 5.55 12.38
CA ASP A 44 -2.02 6.56 12.01
C ASP A 44 -2.17 6.96 10.53
N TRP A 45 -2.37 5.97 9.66
CA TRP A 45 -2.63 6.20 8.25
C TRP A 45 -3.95 6.97 8.02
N LEU A 46 -5.04 6.60 8.70
CA LEU A 46 -6.32 7.31 8.61
C LEU A 46 -6.20 8.78 9.03
N ILE A 47 -5.47 9.08 10.10
CA ILE A 47 -5.24 10.46 10.57
C ILE A 47 -4.49 11.25 9.50
N GLN A 48 -3.46 10.68 8.88
CA GLN A 48 -2.71 11.32 7.80
C GLN A 48 -3.60 11.60 6.59
N VAL A 49 -4.43 10.64 6.18
CA VAL A 49 -5.39 10.82 5.08
C VAL A 49 -6.40 11.91 5.43
N ASN A 50 -6.97 11.89 6.64
CA ASN A 50 -7.91 12.91 7.10
C ASN A 50 -7.30 14.32 7.05
N ASN A 51 -6.07 14.48 7.54
CA ASN A 51 -5.36 15.76 7.52
C ASN A 51 -5.04 16.22 6.08
N LYS A 52 -4.72 15.29 5.18
CA LYS A 52 -4.54 15.59 3.75
C LYS A 52 -5.84 16.06 3.11
N MET A 53 -6.96 15.40 3.40
CA MET A 53 -8.26 15.78 2.86
C MET A 53 -8.76 17.10 3.45
N LYS A 54 -8.50 17.36 4.74
CA LYS A 54 -8.76 18.65 5.39
C LYS A 54 -8.02 19.79 4.68
N ARG A 55 -6.71 19.64 4.42
CA ARG A 55 -5.91 20.62 3.67
C ARG A 55 -6.43 20.85 2.25
N ARG A 56 -6.91 19.80 1.58
CA ARG A 56 -7.53 19.89 0.26
C ARG A 56 -8.97 20.41 0.30
N ARG A 57 -9.55 20.65 1.48
CA ARG A 57 -10.98 20.99 1.69
C ARG A 57 -11.94 19.97 1.05
N ARG A 58 -11.58 18.68 1.10
CA ARG A 58 -12.36 17.58 0.54
C ARG A 58 -12.90 16.66 1.62
N LYS A 59 -14.04 16.03 1.36
CA LYS A 59 -14.57 14.92 2.16
C LYS A 59 -14.55 13.65 1.31
N ILE A 60 -14.13 12.54 1.89
CA ILE A 60 -14.08 11.25 1.21
C ILE A 60 -14.71 10.14 2.07
N LEU A 61 -15.14 9.08 1.39
CA LEU A 61 -15.56 7.81 1.99
C LEU A 61 -14.48 6.78 1.71
N ILE A 62 -14.01 6.08 2.74
CA ILE A 62 -13.14 4.91 2.62
C ILE A 62 -13.98 3.68 2.90
N LEU A 63 -14.00 2.74 1.95
CA LEU A 63 -14.57 1.41 2.13
C LEU A 63 -13.46 0.47 2.60
N ALA A 64 -13.68 -0.25 3.69
CA ALA A 64 -12.73 -1.22 4.22
C ALA A 64 -13.41 -2.56 4.51
N ASP A 65 -12.66 -3.65 4.44
CA ASP A 65 -13.08 -4.96 4.92
C ASP A 65 -13.28 -4.96 6.44
N ASN A 66 -14.19 -5.82 6.92
CA ASN A 66 -14.50 -5.94 8.35
C ASN A 66 -13.41 -6.68 9.16
N PHE A 67 -12.15 -6.29 8.96
CA PHE A 67 -11.00 -6.78 9.68
C PHE A 67 -10.89 -6.12 11.06
N THR A 68 -10.45 -6.89 12.06
CA THR A 68 -10.39 -6.44 13.47
C THR A 68 -9.54 -5.19 13.67
N ALA A 69 -8.46 -5.01 12.90
CA ALA A 69 -7.63 -3.81 12.99
C ALA A 69 -8.35 -2.52 12.58
N HIS A 70 -9.45 -2.61 11.82
CA HIS A 70 -10.16 -1.46 11.27
C HIS A 70 -11.33 -0.99 12.14
N ARG A 71 -11.69 -1.74 13.19
CA ARG A 71 -12.93 -1.55 13.97
C ARG A 71 -12.90 -0.39 14.96
N THR A 72 -11.73 0.18 15.26
CA THR A 72 -11.58 1.26 16.25
C THR A 72 -10.94 2.50 15.63
N PRO A 73 -11.59 3.13 14.63
CA PRO A 73 -11.06 4.33 13.98
C PRO A 73 -11.08 5.53 14.93
N PRO A 74 -10.10 6.46 14.80
CA PRO A 74 -10.12 7.71 15.54
C PRO A 74 -11.23 8.65 15.01
N PRO A 75 -11.59 9.70 15.77
CA PRO A 75 -12.50 10.72 15.28
C PRO A 75 -11.90 11.45 14.06
N MET A 76 -12.69 11.57 12.98
CA MET A 76 -12.26 12.15 11.70
C MET A 76 -13.28 13.18 11.20
N SER A 77 -12.79 14.28 10.62
CA SER A 77 -13.61 15.40 10.14
C SER A 77 -13.92 15.36 8.64
N ASN A 78 -13.01 14.76 7.86
CA ASN A 78 -13.00 14.79 6.40
C ASN A 78 -12.98 13.39 5.77
N VAL A 79 -12.77 12.35 6.57
CA VAL A 79 -12.81 10.96 6.15
C VAL A 79 -13.93 10.27 6.90
N ARG A 80 -14.86 9.66 6.17
CA ARG A 80 -15.80 8.69 6.72
C ARG A 80 -15.28 7.29 6.39
N LEU A 81 -15.16 6.43 7.41
CA LEU A 81 -14.86 5.01 7.21
C LEU A 81 -16.18 4.24 7.20
N GLN A 82 -16.36 3.35 6.22
CA GLN A 82 -17.49 2.44 6.13
C GLN A 82 -16.97 1.02 5.96
N MET A 83 -17.37 0.15 6.88
CA MET A 83 -17.04 -1.26 6.83
C MET A 83 -17.97 -1.96 5.85
N LEU A 84 -17.41 -2.82 5.00
CA LEU A 84 -18.15 -3.70 4.12
C LEU A 84 -18.68 -4.91 4.90
N CYS A 85 -19.81 -5.46 4.45
CA CYS A 85 -20.44 -6.63 5.08
C CYS A 85 -19.49 -7.84 5.09
N GLU A 86 -19.55 -8.62 6.17
CA GLU A 86 -18.83 -9.88 6.28
C GLU A 86 -19.19 -10.81 5.10
N ASN A 87 -18.21 -11.58 4.60
CA ASN A 87 -18.39 -12.61 3.57
C ASN A 87 -18.90 -12.14 2.18
N THR A 88 -18.77 -10.85 1.84
CA THR A 88 -19.06 -10.33 0.48
C THR A 88 -17.80 -10.15 -0.39
N THR A 89 -16.70 -10.83 -0.03
CA THR A 89 -15.33 -10.56 -0.49
C THR A 89 -15.10 -10.69 -1.99
N SER A 90 -15.81 -11.57 -2.70
CA SER A 90 -15.65 -11.71 -4.15
C SER A 90 -16.56 -10.78 -4.97
N ILE A 91 -17.65 -10.27 -4.38
CA ILE A 91 -18.69 -9.55 -5.11
C ILE A 91 -18.53 -8.03 -4.93
N CYS A 92 -18.26 -7.58 -3.69
CA CYS A 92 -18.36 -6.16 -3.34
C CYS A 92 -17.03 -5.49 -3.00
N GLN A 93 -15.94 -6.23 -2.79
CA GLN A 93 -14.63 -5.69 -2.45
C GLN A 93 -13.81 -5.44 -3.72
N PRO A 94 -13.64 -4.17 -4.18
CA PRO A 94 -12.93 -3.89 -5.42
C PRO A 94 -11.46 -4.31 -5.37
N MET A 95 -10.89 -4.31 -4.16
CA MET A 95 -9.52 -4.76 -3.91
C MET A 95 -9.33 -6.22 -4.32
N ASP A 96 -10.22 -7.10 -3.87
CA ASP A 96 -10.21 -8.53 -4.15
C ASP A 96 -10.73 -8.85 -5.56
N ALA A 97 -11.66 -8.05 -6.09
CA ALA A 97 -12.27 -8.24 -7.40
C ALA A 97 -11.32 -8.03 -8.59
N GLY A 98 -10.12 -7.48 -8.38
CA GLY A 98 -9.13 -7.39 -9.46
C GLY A 98 -7.96 -6.45 -9.22
N ILE A 99 -8.08 -5.46 -8.33
CA ILE A 99 -6.99 -4.50 -8.08
C ILE A 99 -5.74 -5.22 -7.55
N ILE A 100 -5.90 -6.14 -6.58
CA ILE A 100 -4.79 -6.92 -6.05
C ILE A 100 -4.19 -7.83 -7.13
N ALA A 101 -5.03 -8.48 -7.94
CA ALA A 101 -4.56 -9.35 -9.02
C ALA A 101 -3.76 -8.57 -10.07
N ALA A 102 -4.24 -7.40 -10.49
CA ALA A 102 -3.57 -6.51 -11.42
C ALA A 102 -2.23 -6.01 -10.86
N LEU A 103 -2.19 -5.59 -9.60
CA LEU A 103 -0.96 -5.16 -8.92
C LEU A 103 0.08 -6.29 -8.88
N LYS A 104 -0.32 -7.51 -8.51
CA LYS A 104 0.55 -8.69 -8.48
C LYS A 104 1.10 -9.03 -9.88
N LYS A 105 0.24 -9.00 -10.91
CA LYS A 105 0.64 -9.26 -12.30
C LYS A 105 1.69 -8.26 -12.78
N MET A 106 1.43 -6.97 -12.56
CA MET A 106 2.36 -5.90 -12.95
C MET A 106 3.69 -6.01 -12.19
N PHE A 107 3.65 -6.27 -10.87
CA PHE A 107 4.86 -6.50 -10.10
C PHE A 107 5.66 -7.70 -10.63
N GLY A 108 4.99 -8.80 -10.95
CA GLY A 108 5.59 -9.99 -11.53
C GLY A 108 6.29 -9.71 -12.87
N TYR A 109 5.66 -8.93 -13.74
CA TYR A 109 6.25 -8.51 -15.01
C TYR A 109 7.54 -7.70 -14.81
N ARG A 110 7.50 -6.67 -13.96
CA ARG A 110 8.68 -5.84 -13.64
C ARG A 110 9.79 -6.64 -12.96
N ALA A 111 9.41 -7.58 -12.09
CA ALA A 111 10.36 -8.47 -11.43
C ALA A 111 11.05 -9.39 -12.44
N ALA A 112 10.33 -9.92 -13.43
CA ALA A 112 10.90 -10.74 -14.49
C ALA A 112 11.84 -9.93 -15.40
N GLU A 113 11.38 -8.77 -15.88
CA GLU A 113 12.18 -7.85 -16.69
C GLU A 113 13.49 -7.48 -15.99
N HIS A 114 13.42 -7.10 -14.71
CA HIS A 114 14.63 -6.76 -13.96
C HIS A 114 15.60 -7.94 -13.82
N LYS A 115 15.09 -9.15 -13.60
CA LYS A 115 15.94 -10.35 -13.51
C LYS A 115 16.63 -10.66 -14.84
N ILE A 116 15.94 -10.51 -15.96
CA ILE A 116 16.52 -10.66 -17.31
C ILE A 116 17.64 -9.64 -17.48
N THR A 117 17.40 -8.36 -17.21
CA THR A 117 18.44 -7.31 -17.30
C THR A 117 19.68 -7.64 -16.45
N MET A 118 19.48 -8.21 -15.25
CA MET A 118 20.60 -8.62 -14.41
C MET A 118 21.40 -9.77 -15.04
N LEU A 119 20.72 -10.78 -15.59
CA LEU A 119 21.35 -11.90 -16.26
C LEU A 119 22.14 -11.46 -17.50
N ASP A 120 21.56 -10.59 -18.33
CA ASP A 120 22.23 -10.02 -19.51
C ASP A 120 23.49 -9.22 -19.11
N SER A 121 23.49 -8.65 -17.91
CA SER A 121 24.63 -7.94 -17.33
C SER A 121 25.63 -8.85 -16.59
N GLY A 122 25.45 -10.17 -16.63
CA GLY A 122 26.30 -11.14 -15.91
C GLY A 122 26.12 -11.15 -14.39
N LEU A 123 25.06 -10.52 -13.86
CA LEU A 123 24.77 -10.44 -12.43
C LEU A 123 23.79 -11.53 -11.98
N LYS A 124 23.91 -11.95 -10.72
CA LYS A 124 22.96 -12.90 -10.11
C LYS A 124 21.56 -12.24 -10.00
N PRO A 125 20.49 -12.88 -10.51
CA PRO A 125 19.14 -12.30 -10.53
C PRO A 125 18.56 -12.21 -9.13
N THR A 126 18.71 -11.03 -8.50
CA THR A 126 18.28 -10.77 -7.12
C THR A 126 17.39 -9.54 -7.07
N ILE A 127 16.36 -9.56 -6.22
CA ILE A 127 15.48 -8.40 -6.01
C ILE A 127 15.68 -7.95 -4.57
N THR A 128 16.31 -6.78 -4.40
CA THR A 128 16.43 -6.16 -3.09
C THR A 128 15.10 -5.54 -2.67
N LEU A 129 14.90 -5.37 -1.35
CA LEU A 129 13.69 -4.71 -0.83
C LEU A 129 13.52 -3.32 -1.44
N TYR A 130 14.59 -2.53 -1.54
CA TYR A 130 14.52 -1.21 -2.17
C TYR A 130 14.07 -1.29 -3.65
N ARG A 131 14.58 -2.26 -4.41
CA ARG A 131 14.17 -2.45 -5.80
C ARG A 131 12.70 -2.84 -5.90
N ALA A 132 12.22 -3.72 -5.01
CA ALA A 132 10.79 -4.06 -4.92
C ALA A 132 9.92 -2.83 -4.61
N LEU A 133 10.36 -1.93 -3.72
CA LEU A 133 9.63 -0.68 -3.42
C LEU A 133 9.54 0.24 -4.64
N ILE A 134 10.59 0.31 -5.47
CA ILE A 134 10.55 1.07 -6.74
C ILE A 134 9.53 0.46 -7.70
N MET A 135 9.53 -0.87 -7.83
CA MET A 135 8.57 -1.58 -8.69
C MET A 135 7.11 -1.32 -8.28
N LEU A 136 6.85 -1.07 -6.99
CA LEU A 136 5.52 -0.76 -6.46
C LEU A 136 5.14 0.73 -6.54
N LYS A 137 6.09 1.65 -6.74
CA LYS A 137 5.79 3.09 -6.84
C LYS A 137 4.96 3.40 -8.09
N HIS A 138 5.29 2.78 -9.21
CA HIS A 138 4.69 3.08 -10.52
C HIS A 138 3.44 2.23 -10.82
N SER A 139 2.66 1.92 -9.79
CA SER A 139 1.47 1.05 -9.86
C SER A 139 0.18 1.83 -9.77
#